data_AF-A0AAV5VNR1-F1
#
_entry.id   AF-A0AAV5VNR1-F1
#
_cell.length_a   1.000
_cell.length_b   1.000
_cell.length_c   1.000
_cell.angle_alpha   90.00
_cell.angle_beta   90.00
_cell.angle_gamma   90.00
#
_symmetry.space_group_name_H-M   'P 1'
#
loop_
_entity.id
_entity.type
_entity.pdbx_description
1 polymer ?
#
loop_
_entity_poly.entity_id
_entity_poly.type
_entity_poly.pdbx_seq_one_letter_code
_entity_poly.pdbx_strand_id
1 'polypeptide(L)'
;FYTVICAGPKWVVDIILMVGLLLNTGWWQLTPAPCILQYLHLSNGMQKRGRKPMRTAQLLMASYAFSITMMALTAFWVSDLVPTPAFEEKLSAAVRTAYNLTDADRFLVYGISLDRDPDNNYRSIKSLAFIAFLPTYGAAYSAFFIVIHRS
;
A
#
# COMPACT_ATOMS: atom_id res chain seq x y z
N PHE A 1 -2.56 18.16 5.55
CA PHE A 1 -3.33 17.18 6.35
C PHE A 1 -2.79 16.97 7.77
N TYR A 2 -1.49 17.15 8.04
CA TYR A 2 -0.98 17.22 9.42
C TYR A 2 -1.70 18.27 10.29
N THR A 3 -2.19 19.36 9.72
CA THR A 3 -2.87 20.43 10.48
C THR A 3 -4.27 20.06 11.01
N VAL A 4 -5.00 19.12 10.42
CA VAL A 4 -6.35 18.76 10.88
C VAL A 4 -6.34 17.58 11.86
N ILE A 5 -5.41 16.63 11.65
CA ILE A 5 -5.29 15.46 12.52
C ILE A 5 -4.59 15.85 13.84
N CYS A 6 -3.71 16.87 13.86
CA CYS A 6 -3.00 17.28 15.08
C CYS A 6 -3.83 18.09 16.11
N ALA A 7 -5.11 18.37 15.86
CA ALA A 7 -5.96 19.08 16.82
C ALA A 7 -6.62 18.18 17.89
N GLY A 8 -6.50 16.85 17.75
CA GLY A 8 -7.10 15.87 18.66
C GLY A 8 -6.15 15.40 19.77
N PRO A 9 -6.69 14.78 20.85
CA PRO A 9 -5.88 14.08 21.84
C PRO A 9 -4.94 13.06 21.18
N LYS A 10 -3.70 12.96 21.67
CA LYS A 10 -2.64 12.13 21.08
C LYS A 10 -3.08 10.69 20.75
N TRP A 11 -3.87 10.06 21.62
CA TRP A 11 -4.38 8.71 21.41
C TRP A 11 -5.31 8.59 20.19
N VAL A 12 -6.08 9.63 19.86
CA VAL A 12 -6.95 9.67 18.66
C VAL A 12 -6.11 9.78 17.41
N VAL A 13 -5.09 10.65 17.44
CA VAL A 13 -4.13 10.83 16.35
C VAL A 13 -3.42 9.52 16.04
N ASP A 14 -2.95 8.83 17.09
CA ASP A 14 -2.27 7.55 16.96
C ASP A 14 -3.20 6.46 16.37
N ILE A 15 -4.48 6.41 16.76
CA ILE A 15 -5.47 5.49 16.17
C ILE A 15 -5.71 5.81 14.69
N ILE A 16 -5.91 7.08 14.33
CA ILE A 16 -6.18 7.49 12.94
C ILE A 16 -4.98 7.17 12.05
N LEU A 17 -3.76 7.49 12.51
CA LEU A 17 -2.53 7.16 11.82
C LEU A 17 -2.39 5.64 11.65
N MET A 18 -2.69 4.86 12.69
CA MET A 18 -2.64 3.40 12.65
C MET A 18 -3.63 2.82 11.63
N VAL A 19 -4.88 3.29 11.63
CA VAL A 19 -5.90 2.88 10.66
C VAL A 19 -5.47 3.22 9.24
N GLY A 20 -4.87 4.39 9.04
CA GLY A 20 -4.37 4.80 7.74
C GLY A 20 -3.22 4.00 7.19
N LEU A 21 -2.29 3.68 8.08
CA LEU A 21 -1.18 2.78 7.82
C LEU A 21 -1.69 1.41 7.34
N LEU A 22 -2.68 0.85 8.06
CA LEU A 22 -3.29 -0.44 7.74
C LEU A 22 -3.96 -0.44 6.36
N LEU A 23 -4.69 0.64 6.04
CA LEU A 23 -5.39 0.77 4.77
C LEU A 23 -4.40 0.94 3.59
N ASN A 24 -3.37 1.78 3.75
CA ASN A 24 -2.38 2.09 2.70
C ASN A 24 -1.55 0.88 2.31
N THR A 25 -1.18 0.10 3.30
CA THR A 25 -0.52 -1.16 3.04
C THR A 25 -1.45 -2.22 2.48
N GLY A 26 -2.69 -2.30 3.00
CA GLY A 26 -3.68 -3.19 2.44
C GLY A 26 -3.84 -2.98 0.93
N TRP A 27 -3.91 -1.73 0.47
CA TRP A 27 -3.89 -1.40 -0.95
C TRP A 27 -2.67 -1.99 -1.68
N TRP A 28 -1.46 -1.63 -1.26
CA TRP A 28 -0.24 -2.02 -1.98
C TRP A 28 -0.04 -3.53 -2.12
N GLN A 29 -0.66 -4.32 -1.25
CA GLN A 29 -0.41 -5.75 -1.18
C GLN A 29 -1.57 -6.64 -1.57
N LEU A 30 -2.80 -6.16 -1.38
CA LEU A 30 -3.98 -6.91 -1.77
C LEU A 30 -4.24 -6.83 -3.27
N THR A 31 -3.62 -5.89 -3.99
CA THR A 31 -4.06 -5.57 -5.36
C THR A 31 -3.65 -6.58 -6.44
N PRO A 32 -2.46 -7.20 -6.45
CA PRO A 32 -2.12 -8.16 -7.50
C PRO A 32 -2.35 -9.61 -7.06
N ALA A 33 -1.67 -10.07 -6.00
CA ALA A 33 -1.58 -11.49 -5.69
C ALA A 33 -2.89 -12.12 -5.19
N PRO A 34 -3.58 -11.57 -4.17
CA PRO A 34 -4.85 -12.16 -3.72
C PRO A 34 -6.01 -11.89 -4.68
N CYS A 35 -6.00 -10.80 -5.48
CA CYS A 35 -6.99 -10.61 -6.57
C CYS A 35 -6.89 -11.69 -7.63
N ILE A 36 -5.67 -12.03 -8.06
CA ILE A 36 -5.42 -13.11 -9.03
C ILE A 36 -5.79 -14.46 -8.43
N LEU A 37 -5.48 -14.71 -7.16
CA LEU A 37 -5.87 -15.95 -6.48
C LEU A 37 -7.38 -16.05 -6.25
N GLN A 38 -8.06 -14.94 -5.94
CA GLN A 38 -9.51 -14.88 -5.85
C GLN A 38 -10.15 -15.10 -7.21
N TYR A 39 -9.62 -14.50 -8.27
CA TYR A 39 -10.07 -14.75 -9.64
C TYR A 39 -9.91 -16.24 -10.01
N LEU A 40 -8.74 -16.84 -9.74
CA LEU A 40 -8.45 -18.24 -10.03
C LEU A 40 -9.30 -19.20 -9.19
N HIS A 41 -9.56 -18.87 -7.92
CA HIS A 41 -10.43 -19.67 -7.05
C HIS A 41 -11.90 -19.55 -7.45
N LEU A 42 -12.38 -18.36 -7.80
CA LEU A 42 -13.75 -18.13 -8.25
C LEU A 42 -14.01 -18.78 -9.62
N SER A 43 -13.04 -18.73 -10.53
CA SER A 43 -13.16 -19.35 -11.86
C SER A 43 -13.12 -20.89 -11.77
N ASN A 44 -12.12 -21.47 -11.10
CA ASN A 44 -11.99 -22.94 -11.01
C ASN A 44 -12.92 -23.59 -9.97
N GLY A 45 -13.10 -22.95 -8.81
CA GLY A 45 -13.84 -23.51 -7.67
C GLY A 45 -15.36 -23.48 -7.84
N MET A 46 -15.91 -22.47 -8.53
CA MET A 46 -17.35 -22.41 -8.78
C MET A 46 -17.80 -23.30 -9.93
N GLN A 47 -16.97 -23.47 -10.97
CA GLN A 47 -17.25 -24.42 -12.05
C GLN A 47 -17.29 -25.87 -11.55
N LYS A 48 -16.39 -26.26 -10.65
CA LYS A 48 -16.35 -27.64 -10.09
C LYS A 48 -17.49 -27.96 -9.11
N ARG A 49 -18.17 -26.96 -8.53
CA ARG A 49 -19.22 -27.16 -7.51
C ARG A 49 -20.66 -27.11 -8.04
N GLY A 50 -20.85 -27.13 -9.37
CA GLY A 50 -22.19 -27.12 -9.97
C GLY A 50 -23.02 -25.84 -9.72
N ARG A 51 -22.37 -24.74 -9.28
CA ARG A 51 -23.02 -23.44 -9.14
C ARG A 51 -23.13 -22.75 -10.49
N LYS A 52 -24.17 -21.92 -10.67
CA LYS A 52 -24.33 -21.12 -11.90
C LYS A 52 -23.04 -20.31 -12.18
N PRO A 53 -22.50 -20.35 -13.41
CA PRO A 53 -21.32 -19.59 -13.75
C PRO A 53 -21.61 -18.09 -13.60
N MET A 54 -20.77 -17.38 -12.83
CA MET A 54 -20.81 -15.92 -12.78
C MET A 54 -20.42 -15.35 -14.15
N ARG A 55 -21.04 -14.22 -14.53
CA ARG A 55 -20.59 -13.47 -15.71
C ARG A 55 -19.19 -12.91 -15.45
N THR A 56 -18.36 -12.82 -16.50
CA THR A 56 -16.97 -12.32 -16.39
C THR A 56 -16.86 -10.99 -15.65
N ALA A 57 -17.77 -10.04 -15.92
CA ALA A 57 -17.79 -8.75 -15.24
C ALA A 57 -18.05 -8.86 -13.73
N GLN A 58 -18.95 -9.77 -13.31
CA GLN A 58 -19.23 -9.99 -11.88
C GLN A 58 -18.05 -10.63 -11.17
N LEU A 59 -17.37 -11.56 -11.84
CA LEU A 59 -16.20 -12.23 -11.31
C LEU A 59 -15.02 -11.26 -11.15
N LEU A 60 -14.78 -10.41 -12.16
CA LEU A 60 -13.78 -9.34 -12.09
C LEU A 60 -14.10 -8.35 -10.96
N MET A 61 -15.33 -7.84 -10.91
CA MET A 61 -15.75 -6.92 -9.86
C MET A 61 -15.60 -7.55 -8.46
N ALA A 62 -16.01 -8.80 -8.26
CA ALA A 62 -15.85 -9.47 -6.97
C ALA A 62 -14.37 -9.66 -6.58
N SER A 63 -13.50 -9.99 -7.55
CA SER A 63 -12.05 -10.17 -7.30
C SER A 63 -11.30 -8.87 -7.01
N TYR A 64 -11.76 -7.73 -7.53
CA TYR A 64 -11.09 -6.45 -7.37
C TYR A 64 -11.80 -5.48 -6.40
N ALA A 65 -13.06 -5.74 -6.02
CA ALA A 65 -13.85 -4.83 -5.19
C ALA A 65 -13.13 -4.47 -3.88
N PHE A 66 -12.59 -5.47 -3.18
CA PHE A 66 -11.86 -5.23 -1.94
C PHE A 66 -10.63 -4.35 -2.17
N SER A 67 -9.84 -4.62 -3.22
CA SER A 67 -8.65 -3.85 -3.56
C SER A 67 -8.98 -2.42 -3.98
N ILE A 68 -10.06 -2.21 -4.74
CA ILE A 68 -10.57 -0.88 -5.11
C ILE A 68 -11.02 -0.11 -3.86
N THR A 69 -11.73 -0.76 -2.93
CA THR A 69 -12.13 -0.13 -1.68
C THR A 69 -10.92 0.26 -0.83
N MET A 70 -9.94 -0.63 -0.68
CA MET A 70 -8.70 -0.30 0.03
C MET A 70 -7.99 0.85 -0.66
N MET A 71 -7.88 0.84 -1.99
CA MET A 71 -7.30 1.92 -2.81
C MET A 71 -8.02 3.27 -2.69
N ALA A 72 -9.34 3.26 -2.50
CA ALA A 72 -10.09 4.49 -2.29
C ALA A 72 -9.85 5.07 -0.89
N LEU A 73 -9.78 4.21 0.12
CA LEU A 73 -9.53 4.62 1.50
C LEU A 73 -8.14 5.26 1.64
N THR A 74 -7.19 4.81 0.86
CA THR A 74 -5.79 5.22 0.97
C THR A 74 -5.45 6.56 0.36
N ALA A 75 -6.34 7.07 -0.49
CA ALA A 75 -6.30 8.44 -0.94
C ALA A 75 -6.26 9.44 0.23
N PHE A 76 -6.81 9.09 1.40
CA PHE A 76 -6.75 9.91 2.61
C PHE A 76 -5.33 10.09 3.17
N TRP A 77 -4.40 9.16 2.90
CA TRP A 77 -3.02 9.19 3.40
C TRP A 77 -1.99 9.57 2.34
N VAL A 78 -2.44 10.04 1.17
CA VAL A 78 -1.53 10.45 0.08
C VAL A 78 -0.56 11.54 0.54
N SER A 79 -0.96 12.40 1.48
CA SER A 79 -0.11 13.47 2.01
C SER A 79 1.11 12.98 2.80
N ASP A 80 1.06 11.78 3.35
CA ASP A 80 2.16 11.20 4.13
C ASP A 80 3.21 10.54 3.23
N LEU A 81 2.83 10.27 1.97
CA LEU A 81 3.68 9.76 0.91
C LEU A 81 4.40 10.87 0.14
N VAL A 82 3.98 12.13 0.31
CA VAL A 82 4.63 13.30 -0.29
C VAL A 82 5.69 13.82 0.68
N PRO A 83 6.98 13.90 0.28
CA PRO A 83 8.03 14.42 1.14
C PRO A 83 7.78 15.90 1.49
N THR A 84 8.34 16.36 2.61
CA THR A 84 8.40 17.80 2.91
C THR A 84 9.35 18.50 1.95
N PRO A 85 9.20 19.81 1.67
CA PRO A 85 10.13 20.55 0.80
C PRO A 85 11.60 20.45 1.26
N ALA A 86 11.85 20.52 2.58
CA ALA A 86 13.19 20.37 3.14
C ALA A 86 13.78 18.97 2.89
N PHE A 87 12.96 17.93 3.00
CA PHE A 87 13.42 16.57 2.73
C PHE A 87 13.56 16.30 1.23
N GLU A 88 12.73 16.94 0.39
CA GLU A 88 12.81 16.89 -1.07
C GLU A 88 14.14 17.47 -1.58
N GLU A 89 14.61 18.59 -1.01
CA GLU A 89 15.92 19.15 -1.34
C GLU A 89 17.05 18.17 -1.02
N LYS A 90 17.00 17.55 0.17
CA LYS A 90 17.98 16.53 0.60
C LYS A 90 17.99 15.31 -0.32
N LEU A 91 16.81 14.80 -0.69
CA LEU A 91 16.64 13.70 -1.64
C LEU A 91 17.17 14.08 -3.03
N SER A 92 16.87 15.29 -3.50
CA SER A 92 17.32 15.79 -4.80
C SER A 92 18.83 15.92 -4.86
N ALA A 93 19.48 16.41 -3.79
CA ALA A 93 20.93 16.47 -3.70
C ALA A 93 21.57 15.06 -3.72
N ALA A 94 20.97 14.11 -3.01
CA ALA A 94 21.43 12.72 -3.01
C ALA A 94 21.31 12.06 -4.39
N VAL A 95 20.18 12.26 -5.08
CA VAL A 95 19.95 11.74 -6.44
C VAL A 95 20.91 12.39 -7.45
N ARG A 96 21.13 13.71 -7.37
CA ARG A 96 22.13 14.40 -8.20
C ARG A 96 23.51 13.79 -8.06
N THR A 97 23.91 13.54 -6.81
CA THR A 97 25.21 12.93 -6.49
C THR A 97 25.29 11.50 -7.02
N ALA A 98 24.24 10.69 -6.79
CA ALA A 98 24.22 9.28 -7.18
C ALA A 98 24.22 9.06 -8.69
N TYR A 99 23.54 9.93 -9.44
CA TYR A 99 23.40 9.82 -10.90
C TYR A 99 24.28 10.82 -11.67
N ASN A 100 25.15 11.55 -10.99
CA ASN A 100 26.03 12.58 -11.56
C ASN A 100 25.26 13.59 -12.45
N LEU A 101 24.12 14.08 -11.94
CA LEU A 101 23.26 15.03 -12.64
C LEU A 101 23.75 16.46 -12.46
N THR A 102 23.60 17.27 -13.50
CA THR A 102 23.93 18.70 -13.52
C THR A 102 22.73 19.57 -13.17
N ASP A 103 22.96 20.87 -12.90
CA ASP A 103 21.88 21.84 -12.63
C ASP A 103 20.96 22.12 -13.82
N ALA A 104 21.41 21.79 -15.03
CA ALA A 104 20.56 21.84 -16.21
C ALA A 104 19.55 20.69 -16.27
N ASP A 105 19.82 19.58 -15.59
CA ASP A 105 18.99 18.39 -15.64
C ASP A 105 17.75 18.56 -14.76
N ARG A 106 16.58 18.42 -15.40
CA ARG A 106 15.28 18.45 -14.72
C ARG A 106 14.86 17.04 -14.39
N PHE A 107 14.60 16.78 -13.12
CA PHE A 107 14.09 15.52 -12.63
C PHE A 107 13.14 15.76 -11.47
N LEU A 108 12.38 14.73 -11.13
CA LEU A 108 11.43 14.74 -10.04
C LEU A 108 11.77 13.58 -9.12
N VAL A 109 11.97 13.85 -7.83
CA VAL A 109 12.31 12.82 -6.86
C VAL A 109 11.11 12.51 -6.01
N TYR A 110 10.67 11.27 -6.10
CA TYR A 110 9.74 10.68 -5.15
C TYR A 110 10.52 9.69 -4.30
N GLY A 111 10.50 9.91 -2.98
CA GLY A 111 11.21 9.06 -2.04
C GLY A 111 10.49 9.01 -0.71
N ILE A 112 10.51 7.84 -0.09
CA ILE A 112 9.98 7.66 1.26
C ILE A 112 11.11 7.10 2.11
N SER A 113 11.37 7.74 3.24
CA SER A 113 12.43 7.31 4.15
C SER A 113 12.05 6.01 4.85
N LEU A 114 12.99 5.06 4.92
CA LEU A 114 12.86 3.89 5.79
C LEU A 114 12.98 4.29 7.25
N ASP A 115 13.99 5.06 7.64
CA ASP A 115 14.16 5.50 9.02
C ASP A 115 13.50 6.86 9.28
N ARG A 116 13.29 7.20 10.56
CA ARG A 116 12.69 8.49 10.94
C ARG A 116 13.71 9.61 10.72
N ASP A 117 13.39 10.54 9.82
CA ASP A 117 14.22 11.72 9.54
C ASP A 117 13.54 12.99 10.10
N PRO A 118 14.19 13.80 10.95
CA PRO A 118 13.63 15.05 11.46
C PRO A 118 13.26 16.03 10.34
N ASP A 119 14.01 16.05 9.23
CA ASP A 119 13.76 16.93 8.08
C ASP A 119 12.47 16.55 7.34
N ASN A 120 12.06 15.28 7.45
CA ASN A 120 10.82 14.75 6.91
C ASN A 120 9.69 14.69 7.95
N ASN A 121 9.70 15.55 8.97
CA ASN A 121 8.74 15.53 10.08
C ASN A 121 8.64 14.14 10.76
N TYR A 122 9.76 13.42 10.86
CA TYR A 122 9.85 12.07 11.40
C TYR A 122 8.96 11.02 10.70
N ARG A 123 8.57 11.27 9.44
CA ARG A 123 7.86 10.31 8.60
C ARG A 123 8.78 9.15 8.25
N SER A 124 8.28 7.93 8.36
CA SER A 124 9.02 6.69 8.09
C SER A 124 8.06 5.61 7.58
N ILE A 125 8.50 4.88 6.54
CA ILE A 125 7.75 3.75 5.99
C ILE A 125 8.08 2.43 6.67
N LYS A 126 9.09 2.37 7.55
CA LYS A 126 9.49 1.12 8.22
C LYS A 126 8.36 0.55 9.07
N SER A 127 7.61 1.40 9.76
CA SER A 127 6.39 0.98 10.47
C SER A 127 5.35 0.43 9.51
N LEU A 128 5.11 1.11 8.38
CA LEU A 128 4.21 0.65 7.30
C LEU A 128 4.65 -0.73 6.78
N ALA A 129 5.95 -0.92 6.60
CA ALA A 129 6.53 -2.13 6.05
C ALA A 129 6.45 -3.33 6.99
N PHE A 130 6.79 -3.18 8.27
CA PHE A 130 6.77 -4.32 9.20
C PHE A 130 5.36 -4.67 9.67
N ILE A 131 4.56 -3.65 10.02
CA ILE A 131 3.22 -3.87 10.58
C ILE A 131 2.30 -4.40 9.50
N ALA A 132 2.50 -3.96 8.27
CA ALA A 132 1.51 -4.20 7.26
C ALA A 132 2.09 -4.95 6.06
N PHE A 133 3.34 -4.73 5.61
CA PHE A 133 3.85 -5.55 4.49
C PHE A 133 4.05 -7.02 4.85
N LEU A 134 4.73 -7.29 5.96
CA LEU A 134 5.08 -8.66 6.32
C LEU A 134 3.86 -9.58 6.55
N PRO A 135 2.83 -9.20 7.32
CA PRO A 135 1.72 -10.10 7.65
C PRO A 135 0.82 -10.40 6.45
N THR A 136 0.66 -9.44 5.56
CA THR A 136 -0.20 -9.54 4.38
C THR A 136 0.43 -10.40 3.27
N TYR A 137 1.75 -10.26 3.02
CA TYR A 137 2.48 -11.24 2.20
C TYR A 137 2.43 -12.62 2.85
N GLY A 138 2.65 -12.71 4.17
CA GLY A 138 2.53 -13.96 4.92
C GLY A 138 1.16 -14.62 4.75
N ALA A 139 0.06 -13.89 4.89
CA ALA A 139 -1.30 -14.39 4.74
C ALA A 139 -1.60 -14.81 3.29
N ALA A 140 -1.21 -14.00 2.31
CA ALA A 140 -1.42 -14.31 0.88
C ALA A 140 -0.67 -15.58 0.46
N TYR A 141 0.62 -15.70 0.81
CA TYR A 141 1.42 -16.90 0.52
C TYR A 141 0.92 -18.11 1.32
N SER A 142 0.46 -17.93 2.56
CA SER A 142 -0.13 -19.02 3.34
C SER A 142 -1.42 -19.54 2.70
N ALA A 143 -2.30 -18.64 2.25
CA ALA A 143 -3.54 -19.01 1.56
C ALA A 143 -3.25 -19.74 0.23
N PHE A 144 -2.28 -19.23 -0.55
CA PHE A 144 -1.81 -19.90 -1.77
C PHE A 144 -1.31 -21.32 -1.49
N PHE A 145 -0.46 -21.47 -0.47
CA PHE A 145 0.13 -22.74 -0.08
C PHE A 145 -0.95 -23.75 0.37
N ILE A 146 -1.91 -23.31 1.18
CA ILE A 146 -3.05 -24.14 1.62
C ILE A 146 -3.86 -24.62 0.41
N VAL A 147 -4.11 -23.75 -0.57
CA VAL A 147 -4.88 -24.11 -1.77
C VAL A 147 -4.13 -25.13 -2.62
N ILE A 148 -2.81 -24.95 -2.84
CA ILE A 148 -2.00 -25.91 -3.60
C ILE A 148 -1.92 -27.26 -2.90
N HIS A 149 -1.69 -27.31 -1.58
CA HIS A 149 -1.53 -28.59 -0.88
C HIS A 149 -2.83 -29.34 -0.60
N ARG A 150 -3.98 -28.68 -0.68
CA ARG A 150 -5.30 -29.34 -0.58
C ARG A 150 -5.89 -29.75 -1.92
N SER A 151 -5.24 -29.40 -3.03
CA SER A 151 -5.62 -29.75 -4.41
C SER A 151 -4.89 -31.01 -4.86
#